data_AF-A0A1E9EQK4-F1
#
_entry.id   AF-A0A1E9EQK4-F1
#
_cell.length_a   1.000
_cell.length_b   1.000
_cell.length_c   1.000
_cell.angle_alpha   90.00
_cell.angle_beta   90.00
_cell.angle_gamma   90.00
#
_symmetry.space_group_name_H-M   'P 1'
#
loop_
_entity.id
_entity.type
_entity.pdbx_description
1 polymer ?
#
loop_
_entity_poly.entity_id
_entity_poly.type
_entity_poly.pdbx_seq_one_letter_code
_entity_poly.pdbx_strand_id
1 'polypeptide(L)'
;MELKEEDLLKRNVKGISKKLKKTRVCILGLGGLGSNVAVLLARSGIGYLKLVDFDIVEASNLNRQQYRISHIGIKKTEVMKSIIREINPFVEVDILDIKVDRKNIYSIVGDIEIVVEAFDKAEIKAMLMEELLTNTNKIVVSASGMAGLGSANEIVTKKIKDNFYLVGDNYSDYEEYLGIMSTRVMICASHQANVVLRLILGEKGE
;
A
#
# COMPACT_ATOMS: atom_id res chain seq x y z
N MET A 1 18.90 10.33 -22.54
CA MET A 1 18.62 8.91 -22.86
C MET A 1 17.12 8.79 -23.03
N GLU A 2 16.65 8.25 -24.15
CA GLU A 2 15.22 7.97 -24.34
C GLU A 2 14.91 6.67 -23.58
N LEU A 3 14.49 6.79 -22.33
CA LEU A 3 14.13 5.66 -21.47
C LEU A 3 12.82 5.05 -21.96
N LYS A 4 12.77 3.74 -22.19
CA LYS A 4 11.54 3.00 -22.46
C LYS A 4 11.11 2.23 -21.22
N GLU A 5 9.82 1.97 -21.09
CA GLU A 5 9.29 1.22 -19.95
C GLU A 5 9.84 -0.21 -19.88
N GLU A 6 10.04 -0.83 -21.04
CA GLU A 6 10.63 -2.17 -21.16
C GLU A 6 12.02 -2.26 -20.56
N ASP A 7 12.78 -1.15 -20.54
CA ASP A 7 14.10 -1.09 -19.94
C ASP A 7 14.01 -1.27 -18.41
N LEU A 8 13.00 -0.66 -17.78
CA LEU A 8 12.75 -0.78 -16.33
C LEU A 8 12.24 -2.16 -15.95
N LEU A 9 11.43 -2.78 -16.81
CA LEU A 9 10.73 -4.04 -16.51
C LEU A 9 11.49 -5.29 -16.98
N LYS A 10 12.68 -5.14 -17.58
CA LYS A 10 13.44 -6.25 -18.20
C LYS A 10 13.73 -7.43 -17.27
N ARG A 11 13.84 -7.16 -15.95
CA ARG A 11 14.12 -8.18 -14.92
C ARG A 11 12.87 -8.59 -14.13
N ASN A 12 11.71 -8.04 -14.45
CA ASN A 12 10.45 -8.48 -13.86
C ASN A 12 10.05 -9.82 -14.48
N VAL A 13 9.12 -10.52 -13.82
CA VAL A 13 8.53 -11.76 -14.34
C VAL A 13 7.98 -11.48 -15.74
N LYS A 14 8.20 -12.41 -16.68
CA LYS A 14 7.79 -12.23 -18.09
C LYS A 14 6.29 -12.48 -18.26
N GLY A 15 5.67 -11.81 -19.23
CA GLY A 15 4.27 -12.06 -19.63
C GLY A 15 3.21 -11.43 -18.71
N ILE A 16 3.60 -10.76 -17.63
CA ILE A 16 2.64 -10.18 -16.67
C ILE A 16 2.34 -8.70 -16.90
N SER A 17 3.22 -7.96 -17.59
CA SER A 17 3.14 -6.51 -17.71
C SER A 17 1.81 -6.01 -18.29
N LYS A 18 1.22 -6.73 -19.24
CA LYS A 18 -0.08 -6.37 -19.84
C LYS A 18 -1.23 -6.41 -18.82
N LYS A 19 -1.20 -7.34 -17.86
CA LYS A 19 -2.19 -7.41 -16.78
C LYS A 19 -1.99 -6.26 -15.81
N LEU A 20 -0.76 -6.09 -15.31
CA LEU A 20 -0.41 -5.02 -14.36
C LEU A 20 -0.74 -3.62 -14.89
N LYS A 21 -0.44 -3.35 -16.17
CA LYS A 21 -0.75 -2.06 -16.83
C LYS A 21 -2.23 -1.71 -16.89
N LYS A 22 -3.11 -2.71 -16.89
CA LYS A 22 -4.56 -2.50 -16.98
C LYS A 22 -5.22 -2.36 -15.61
N THR A 23 -4.49 -2.64 -14.53
CA THR A 23 -5.04 -2.63 -13.18
C THR A 23 -4.78 -1.30 -12.49
N ARG A 24 -5.79 -0.86 -11.75
CA ARG A 24 -5.79 0.30 -10.88
C ARG A 24 -5.80 -0.20 -9.44
N VAL A 25 -5.00 0.41 -8.58
CA VAL A 25 -4.97 0.10 -7.14
C VAL A 25 -5.14 1.39 -6.35
N CYS A 26 -5.99 1.36 -5.33
CA CYS A 26 -6.19 2.47 -4.41
C CYS A 26 -5.44 2.19 -3.11
N ILE A 27 -4.58 3.10 -2.66
CA ILE A 27 -3.83 2.98 -1.40
C ILE A 27 -4.34 4.06 -0.45
N LEU A 28 -4.90 3.61 0.69
CA LEU A 28 -5.48 4.46 1.71
C LEU A 28 -4.52 4.53 2.91
N GLY A 29 -3.89 5.69 3.07
CA GLY A 29 -2.77 5.92 3.99
C GLY A 29 -1.42 5.73 3.30
N LEU A 30 -0.51 6.68 3.46
CA LEU A 30 0.85 6.73 2.93
C LEU A 30 1.88 6.80 4.05
N GLY A 31 1.58 6.13 5.17
CA GLY A 31 2.50 5.92 6.28
C GLY A 31 3.50 4.80 6.02
N GLY A 32 3.89 4.08 7.08
CA GLY A 32 4.88 2.99 7.00
C GLY A 32 4.53 1.92 5.97
N LEU A 33 3.27 1.49 5.95
CA LEU A 33 2.83 0.46 5.02
C LEU A 33 2.61 1.02 3.61
N GLY A 34 1.68 1.96 3.46
CA GLY A 34 1.25 2.43 2.14
C GLY A 34 2.34 3.09 1.30
N SER A 35 3.28 3.83 1.91
CA SER A 35 4.42 4.41 1.17
C SER A 35 5.32 3.32 0.58
N ASN A 36 5.57 2.25 1.33
CA ASN A 36 6.34 1.10 0.86
C ASN A 36 5.56 0.31 -0.20
N VAL A 37 4.26 0.06 -0.01
CA VAL A 37 3.41 -0.62 -1.00
C VAL A 37 3.39 0.13 -2.32
N ALA A 38 3.22 1.45 -2.30
CA ALA A 38 3.19 2.29 -3.50
C ALA A 38 4.49 2.18 -4.31
N VAL A 39 5.64 2.26 -3.62
CA VAL A 39 6.97 2.10 -4.21
C VAL A 39 7.15 0.70 -4.80
N LEU A 40 6.75 -0.34 -4.09
CA LEU A 40 6.89 -1.72 -4.57
C LEU A 40 6.04 -1.98 -5.81
N LEU A 41 4.76 -1.55 -5.80
CA LEU A 41 3.87 -1.69 -6.96
C LEU A 41 4.36 -0.89 -8.17
N ALA A 42 4.89 0.32 -7.97
CA ALA A 42 5.49 1.11 -9.04
C ALA A 42 6.70 0.39 -9.68
N ARG A 43 7.58 -0.20 -8.86
CA ARG A 43 8.72 -1.02 -9.33
C ARG A 43 8.27 -2.27 -10.08
N SER A 44 7.13 -2.85 -9.71
CA SER A 44 6.55 -4.00 -10.40
C SER A 44 5.96 -3.65 -11.77
N GLY A 45 5.72 -2.36 -12.05
CA GLY A 45 5.10 -1.91 -13.31
C GLY A 45 3.58 -1.93 -13.28
N ILE A 46 2.98 -1.60 -12.13
CA ILE A 46 1.54 -1.34 -12.05
C ILE A 46 1.17 -0.19 -12.99
N GLY A 47 0.01 -0.27 -13.65
CA GLY A 47 -0.42 0.78 -14.57
C GLY A 47 -0.85 2.07 -13.87
N TYR A 48 -1.56 1.92 -12.75
CA TYR A 48 -2.20 3.06 -12.09
C TYR A 48 -2.26 2.90 -10.57
N LEU A 49 -1.94 3.99 -9.87
CA LEU A 49 -2.09 4.13 -8.42
C LEU A 49 -2.93 5.37 -8.09
N LYS A 50 -3.98 5.18 -7.28
CA LYS A 50 -4.63 6.28 -6.55
C LYS A 50 -4.09 6.27 -5.12
N LEU A 51 -3.54 7.40 -4.69
CA LEU A 51 -2.90 7.55 -3.39
C LEU A 51 -3.67 8.55 -2.54
N VAL A 52 -4.03 8.14 -1.32
CA VAL A 52 -4.88 8.95 -0.45
C VAL A 52 -4.23 9.08 0.92
N ASP A 53 -3.92 10.30 1.32
CA ASP A 53 -3.40 10.64 2.65
C ASP A 53 -3.62 12.15 2.85
N PHE A 54 -3.72 12.61 4.09
CA PHE A 54 -3.92 14.04 4.41
C PHE A 54 -2.74 14.67 5.17
N ASP A 55 -1.80 13.85 5.62
CA ASP A 55 -0.67 14.25 6.44
C ASP A 55 0.45 14.88 5.61
N ILE A 56 1.34 15.54 6.34
CA ILE A 56 2.65 15.98 5.87
C ILE A 56 3.73 15.01 6.34
N VAL A 57 4.89 15.06 5.69
CA VAL A 57 6.06 14.28 6.12
C VAL A 57 6.67 14.93 7.37
N GLU A 58 6.86 14.11 8.41
CA GLU A 58 7.54 14.49 9.65
C GLU A 58 8.87 13.74 9.84
N ALA A 59 9.78 14.29 10.64
CA ALA A 59 11.08 13.65 10.90
C ALA A 59 10.94 12.22 11.48
N SER A 60 9.94 12.01 12.36
CA SER A 60 9.63 10.71 12.97
C SER A 60 9.18 9.65 11.96
N ASN A 61 8.79 10.06 10.75
CA ASN A 61 8.33 9.16 9.70
C ASN A 61 9.49 8.45 9.00
N LEU A 62 10.68 9.08 8.98
CA LEU A 62 11.83 8.62 8.20
C LEU A 62 12.37 7.27 8.65
N ASN A 63 12.06 6.84 9.87
CA ASN A 63 12.50 5.55 10.38
C ASN A 63 11.90 4.35 9.64
N ARG A 64 10.78 4.51 8.91
CA ARG A 64 10.04 3.39 8.30
C ARG A 64 9.25 3.73 7.03
N GLN A 65 9.20 4.99 6.62
CA GLN A 65 8.46 5.48 5.46
C GLN A 65 9.44 5.82 4.33
N GLN A 66 8.99 5.77 3.08
CA GLN A 66 9.83 6.01 1.88
C GLN A 66 10.24 7.48 1.67
N TYR A 67 10.13 8.33 2.69
CA TYR A 67 10.45 9.75 2.63
C TYR A 67 11.93 10.02 2.96
N ARG A 68 12.39 11.24 2.66
CA ARG A 68 13.77 11.70 2.89
C ARG A 68 13.75 12.98 3.71
N ILE A 69 14.89 13.36 4.27
CA ILE A 69 15.05 14.61 5.05
C ILE A 69 14.54 15.83 4.27
N SER A 70 14.82 15.89 2.96
CA SER A 70 14.38 16.97 2.06
C SER A 70 12.86 17.07 1.87
N HIS A 71 12.10 16.06 2.31
CA HIS A 71 10.64 16.01 2.13
C HIS A 71 9.88 16.49 3.37
N ILE A 72 10.55 16.74 4.50
CA ILE A 72 9.91 17.18 5.74
C ILE A 72 9.11 18.47 5.50
N GLY A 73 7.86 18.50 5.97
CA GLY A 73 6.94 19.63 5.80
C GLY A 73 6.13 19.61 4.49
N ILE A 74 6.39 18.67 3.59
CA ILE A 74 5.64 18.52 2.32
C ILE A 74 4.54 17.46 2.50
N LYS A 75 3.41 17.62 1.80
CA LYS A 75 2.33 16.65 1.76
C LYS A 75 2.81 15.26 1.31
N LYS A 76 2.42 14.22 2.06
CA LYS A 76 2.82 12.84 1.78
C LYS A 76 2.42 12.39 0.37
N THR A 77 1.23 12.76 -0.07
CA THR A 77 0.69 12.50 -1.42
C THR A 77 1.57 13.06 -2.52
N GLU A 78 1.93 14.34 -2.45
CA GLU A 78 2.79 15.02 -3.43
C GLU A 78 4.18 14.39 -3.48
N VAL A 79 4.78 14.15 -2.32
CA VAL A 79 6.10 13.52 -2.22
C VAL A 79 6.08 12.12 -2.81
N MET A 80 5.06 11.32 -2.49
CA MET A 80 4.96 9.96 -3.00
C MET A 80 4.77 9.93 -4.53
N LYS A 81 3.98 10.85 -5.08
CA LYS A 81 3.84 11.02 -6.53
C LYS A 81 5.17 11.36 -7.19
N SER A 82 5.97 12.25 -6.60
CA SER A 82 7.32 12.56 -7.09
C SER A 82 8.23 11.35 -7.05
N ILE A 83 8.26 10.62 -5.92
CA ILE A 83 9.07 9.41 -5.75
C ILE A 83 8.70 8.35 -6.79
N ILE A 84 7.41 8.10 -7.02
CA ILE A 84 6.97 7.13 -8.02
C ILE A 84 7.39 7.55 -9.42
N ARG A 85 7.26 8.84 -9.77
CA ARG A 85 7.70 9.36 -11.07
C ARG A 85 9.21 9.20 -11.29
N GLU A 86 10.02 9.35 -10.24
CA GLU A 86 11.46 9.08 -10.28
C GLU A 86 11.78 7.58 -10.43
N ILE A 87 10.94 6.70 -9.87
CA ILE A 87 11.12 5.24 -9.94
C ILE A 87 10.69 4.68 -11.29
N ASN A 88 9.49 5.04 -11.71
CA ASN A 88 8.84 4.54 -12.91
C ASN A 88 7.87 5.60 -13.45
N PRO A 89 8.30 6.43 -14.42
CA PRO A 89 7.47 7.51 -14.97
C PRO A 89 6.30 7.02 -15.84
N PHE A 90 6.19 5.71 -16.09
CA PHE A 90 5.10 5.11 -16.87
C PHE A 90 3.89 4.70 -16.01
N VAL A 91 4.00 4.81 -14.69
CA VAL A 91 2.88 4.60 -13.76
C VAL A 91 2.03 5.87 -13.72
N GLU A 92 0.74 5.75 -13.99
CA GLU A 92 -0.21 6.83 -13.76
C GLU A 92 -0.48 6.97 -12.25
N VAL A 93 -0.34 8.19 -11.73
CA VAL A 93 -0.52 8.47 -10.29
C VAL A 93 -1.53 9.57 -10.08
N ASP A 94 -2.67 9.18 -9.50
CA ASP A 94 -3.68 10.09 -8.97
C ASP A 94 -3.51 10.25 -7.46
N ILE A 95 -3.70 11.46 -6.96
CA ILE A 95 -3.51 11.78 -5.54
C ILE A 95 -4.69 12.54 -4.98
N LEU A 96 -5.07 12.22 -3.75
CA LEU A 96 -6.11 12.93 -3.01
C LEU A 96 -5.58 13.28 -1.62
N ASP A 97 -5.36 14.58 -1.39
CA ASP A 97 -5.02 15.15 -0.08
C ASP A 97 -6.28 15.32 0.78
N ILE A 98 -6.83 14.19 1.26
CA ILE A 98 -8.09 14.16 2.03
C ILE A 98 -8.05 13.09 3.11
N LYS A 99 -8.65 13.42 4.25
CA LYS A 99 -8.88 12.44 5.32
C LYS A 99 -10.08 11.57 4.97
N VAL A 100 -9.86 10.26 4.94
CA VAL A 100 -10.91 9.28 4.65
C VAL A 100 -11.90 9.17 5.80
N ASP A 101 -13.19 9.16 5.47
CA ASP A 101 -14.31 8.95 6.38
C ASP A 101 -15.46 8.18 5.69
N ARG A 102 -16.53 7.89 6.44
CA ARG A 102 -17.71 7.18 5.92
C ARG A 102 -18.42 7.93 4.78
N LYS A 103 -18.34 9.26 4.75
CA LYS A 103 -19.04 10.08 3.76
C LYS A 103 -18.32 10.07 2.42
N ASN A 104 -17.00 9.97 2.43
CA ASN A 104 -16.18 10.08 1.22
C ASN A 104 -15.60 8.75 0.71
N ILE A 105 -15.54 7.68 1.53
CA ILE A 105 -14.85 6.43 1.17
C ILE A 105 -15.29 5.87 -0.19
N TYR A 106 -16.59 5.83 -0.47
CA TYR A 106 -17.13 5.33 -1.73
C TYR A 106 -16.71 6.16 -2.94
N SER A 107 -16.74 7.48 -2.79
CA SER A 107 -16.30 8.39 -3.85
C SER A 107 -14.79 8.29 -4.10
N ILE A 108 -14.01 8.06 -3.04
CA ILE A 108 -12.56 7.92 -3.10
C ILE A 108 -12.19 6.64 -3.87
N VAL A 109 -12.73 5.49 -3.46
CA VAL A 109 -12.40 4.20 -4.09
C VAL A 109 -13.02 4.05 -5.48
N GLY A 110 -14.18 4.67 -5.73
CA GLY A 110 -14.83 4.71 -7.03
C GLY A 110 -15.01 3.31 -7.64
N ASP A 111 -14.52 3.12 -8.85
CA ASP A 111 -14.55 1.86 -9.61
C ASP A 111 -13.34 0.94 -9.33
N ILE A 112 -12.32 1.41 -8.62
CA ILE A 112 -11.07 0.66 -8.37
C ILE A 112 -11.36 -0.56 -7.48
N GLU A 113 -11.13 -1.78 -7.99
CA GLU A 113 -11.51 -3.03 -7.30
C GLU A 113 -10.60 -3.40 -6.13
N ILE A 114 -9.29 -3.15 -6.25
CA ILE A 114 -8.29 -3.52 -5.25
C ILE A 114 -7.93 -2.30 -4.40
N VAL A 115 -8.15 -2.43 -3.09
CA VAL A 115 -7.86 -1.39 -2.11
C VAL A 115 -6.83 -1.92 -1.12
N VAL A 116 -5.74 -1.19 -0.95
CA VAL A 116 -4.77 -1.41 0.12
C VAL A 116 -5.11 -0.47 1.26
N GLU A 117 -5.41 -1.04 2.41
CA GLU A 117 -5.64 -0.30 3.65
C GLU A 117 -4.33 -0.26 4.45
N ALA A 118 -3.92 0.95 4.83
CA ALA A 118 -2.65 1.23 5.49
C ALA A 118 -2.78 2.32 6.58
N PHE A 119 -3.92 2.37 7.26
CA PHE A 119 -4.13 3.26 8.39
C PHE A 119 -3.48 2.72 9.68
N ASP A 120 -3.19 3.63 10.60
CA ASP A 120 -2.64 3.35 11.91
C ASP A 120 -3.71 3.14 12.99
N LYS A 121 -4.90 3.73 12.83
CA LYS A 121 -5.98 3.67 13.83
C LYS A 121 -6.96 2.53 13.60
N ALA A 122 -7.13 1.69 14.62
CA ALA A 122 -8.07 0.58 14.63
C ALA A 122 -9.51 0.99 14.28
N GLU A 123 -9.97 2.15 14.76
CA GLU A 123 -11.32 2.67 14.50
C GLU A 123 -11.57 2.95 13.01
N ILE A 124 -10.62 3.61 12.34
CA ILE A 124 -10.72 3.93 10.91
C ILE A 124 -10.63 2.65 10.07
N LYS A 125 -9.77 1.72 10.51
CA LYS A 125 -9.65 0.40 9.90
C LYS A 125 -10.97 -0.37 9.96
N ALA A 126 -11.59 -0.45 11.13
CA ALA A 126 -12.88 -1.11 11.32
C ALA A 126 -13.97 -0.46 10.45
N MET A 127 -14.03 0.87 10.42
CA MET A 127 -14.93 1.62 9.55
C MET A 127 -14.74 1.24 8.07
N LEU A 128 -13.50 1.25 7.57
CA LEU A 128 -13.23 0.89 6.18
C LEU A 128 -13.64 -0.56 5.89
N MET A 129 -13.33 -1.49 6.79
CA MET A 129 -13.72 -2.89 6.61
C MET A 129 -15.24 -3.02 6.53
N GLU A 130 -15.99 -2.33 7.38
CA GLU A 130 -17.46 -2.31 7.34
C GLU A 130 -17.96 -1.75 5.99
N GLU A 131 -17.50 -0.56 5.62
CA GLU A 131 -17.99 0.14 4.43
C GLU A 131 -17.61 -0.57 3.11
N LEU A 132 -16.40 -1.14 3.01
CA LEU A 132 -15.92 -1.78 1.78
C LEU A 132 -16.22 -3.27 1.72
N LEU A 133 -16.03 -4.04 2.79
CA LEU A 133 -16.18 -5.50 2.71
C LEU A 133 -17.64 -5.96 2.76
N THR A 134 -18.54 -5.14 3.29
CA THR A 134 -19.97 -5.46 3.43
C THR A 134 -20.80 -4.81 2.33
N ASN A 135 -20.56 -3.54 2.02
CA ASN A 135 -21.43 -2.78 1.14
C ASN A 135 -20.91 -2.69 -0.31
N THR A 136 -19.79 -3.34 -0.62
CA THR A 136 -19.20 -3.31 -1.96
C THR A 136 -18.53 -4.64 -2.33
N ASN A 137 -18.17 -4.80 -3.60
CA ASN A 137 -17.40 -5.94 -4.11
C ASN A 137 -15.88 -5.68 -4.13
N LYS A 138 -15.40 -4.72 -3.34
CA LYS A 138 -13.97 -4.36 -3.28
C LYS A 138 -13.19 -5.48 -2.61
N ILE A 139 -11.99 -5.71 -3.11
CA ILE A 139 -11.00 -6.58 -2.46
C ILE A 139 -10.11 -5.70 -1.59
N VAL A 140 -10.07 -5.97 -0.29
CA VAL A 140 -9.27 -5.21 0.66
C VAL A 140 -8.07 -6.03 1.11
N VAL A 141 -6.88 -5.42 0.99
CA VAL A 141 -5.62 -5.95 1.52
C VAL A 141 -5.19 -5.05 2.68
N SER A 142 -5.24 -5.59 3.89
CA SER A 142 -5.01 -4.87 5.14
C SER A 142 -3.87 -5.48 5.92
N ALA A 143 -3.38 -4.80 6.95
CA ALA A 143 -2.30 -5.30 7.79
C ALA A 143 -2.51 -5.04 9.28
N SER A 144 -2.11 -5.98 10.13
CA SER A 144 -2.20 -5.88 11.60
C SER A 144 -1.06 -6.64 12.26
N GLY A 145 -0.42 -6.04 13.26
CA GLY A 145 0.64 -6.72 14.01
C GLY A 145 1.97 -6.72 13.28
N MET A 146 2.77 -5.68 13.51
CA MET A 146 4.12 -5.52 12.96
C MET A 146 5.04 -4.66 13.83
N ALA A 147 4.65 -4.42 15.09
CA ALA A 147 5.45 -3.66 16.04
C ALA A 147 6.66 -4.48 16.53
N GLY A 148 7.59 -3.81 17.22
CA GLY A 148 8.72 -4.46 17.86
C GLY A 148 9.78 -5.06 16.93
N LEU A 149 10.43 -6.11 17.42
CA LEU A 149 11.60 -6.78 16.83
C LEU A 149 11.44 -8.31 16.72
N GLY A 150 10.19 -8.81 16.78
CA GLY A 150 9.90 -10.24 16.62
C GLY A 150 10.42 -10.82 15.31
N SER A 151 10.29 -12.14 15.13
CA SER A 151 10.77 -12.81 13.93
C SER A 151 10.06 -12.31 12.67
N ALA A 152 10.82 -11.99 11.63
CA ALA A 152 10.29 -11.62 10.31
C ALA A 152 9.32 -12.67 9.75
N ASN A 153 9.57 -13.94 10.05
CA ASN A 153 8.79 -15.08 9.53
C ASN A 153 7.40 -15.21 10.18
N GLU A 154 7.12 -14.47 11.25
CA GLU A 154 5.78 -14.41 11.86
C GLU A 154 4.83 -13.51 11.06
N ILE A 155 5.37 -12.61 10.23
CA ILE A 155 4.57 -11.81 9.32
C ILE A 155 4.10 -12.70 8.19
N VAL A 156 2.81 -13.03 8.21
CA VAL A 156 2.20 -13.91 7.22
C VAL A 156 1.01 -13.24 6.56
N THR A 157 0.65 -13.71 5.36
CA THR A 157 -0.59 -13.34 4.69
C THR A 157 -1.64 -14.39 4.99
N LYS A 158 -2.82 -13.96 5.46
CA LYS A 158 -4.00 -14.81 5.61
C LYS A 158 -5.14 -14.29 4.74
N LYS A 159 -5.73 -15.16 3.94
CA LYS A 159 -7.02 -14.90 3.30
C LYS A 159 -8.12 -15.13 4.33
N ILE A 160 -8.75 -14.06 4.79
CA ILE A 160 -9.79 -14.13 5.83
C ILE A 160 -11.15 -14.47 5.21
N LYS A 161 -11.43 -13.93 4.02
CA LYS A 161 -12.57 -14.29 3.16
C LYS A 161 -12.25 -13.93 1.70
N ASP A 162 -13.18 -14.17 0.79
CA ASP A 162 -12.94 -14.00 -0.66
C ASP A 162 -12.45 -12.62 -1.08
N ASN A 163 -12.94 -11.57 -0.42
CA ASN A 163 -12.58 -10.19 -0.71
C ASN A 163 -11.72 -9.53 0.39
N PHE A 164 -11.12 -10.31 1.30
CA PHE A 164 -10.34 -9.76 2.40
C PHE A 164 -9.08 -10.57 2.72
N TYR A 165 -7.95 -9.85 2.71
CA TYR A 165 -6.64 -10.38 3.05
C TYR A 165 -6.05 -9.56 4.20
N LEU A 166 -5.52 -10.25 5.20
CA LEU A 166 -4.88 -9.66 6.36
C LEU A 166 -3.41 -10.10 6.42
N VAL A 167 -2.53 -9.12 6.59
CA VAL A 167 -1.08 -9.33 6.63
C VAL A 167 -0.52 -8.93 7.99
N GLY A 168 0.39 -9.74 8.55
CA GLY A 168 1.06 -9.45 9.79
C GLY A 168 0.99 -10.60 10.78
N ASP A 169 1.53 -10.38 11.97
CA ASP A 169 1.54 -11.38 13.03
C ASP A 169 0.21 -11.43 13.81
N ASN A 170 -0.61 -10.37 13.71
CA ASN A 170 -1.91 -10.18 14.36
C ASN A 170 -1.89 -10.06 15.89
N TYR A 171 -0.72 -9.91 16.52
CA TYR A 171 -0.63 -9.79 17.97
C TYR A 171 0.31 -8.67 18.45
N SER A 172 1.31 -8.26 17.66
CA SER A 172 2.25 -7.21 18.09
C SER A 172 1.64 -5.81 17.98
N ASP A 173 1.29 -5.25 19.13
CA ASP A 173 0.78 -3.87 19.20
C ASP A 173 1.89 -2.87 19.52
N TYR A 174 1.76 -1.65 19.02
CA TYR A 174 2.65 -0.54 19.34
C TYR A 174 2.71 -0.27 20.84
N GLU A 175 1.57 -0.36 21.54
CA GLU A 175 1.49 -0.10 22.99
C GLU A 175 2.31 -1.12 23.81
N GLU A 176 2.39 -2.36 23.34
CA GLU A 176 3.13 -3.43 24.01
C GLU A 176 4.66 -3.31 23.81
N TYR A 177 5.08 -2.96 22.59
CA TYR A 177 6.50 -2.95 22.22
C TYR A 177 7.15 -1.55 22.29
N LEU A 178 6.36 -0.49 22.51
CA LEU A 178 6.80 0.91 22.55
C LEU A 178 7.62 1.35 21.31
N GLY A 179 7.41 0.71 20.16
CA GLY A 179 8.23 0.96 18.99
C GLY A 179 7.86 0.17 17.74
N ILE A 180 8.12 0.77 16.59
CA ILE A 180 7.96 0.14 15.27
C ILE A 180 9.29 0.22 14.53
N MET A 181 9.74 -0.92 14.00
CA MET A 181 10.99 -1.03 13.26
C MET A 181 10.73 -1.17 11.75
N SER A 182 11.55 -0.49 10.94
CA SER A 182 11.43 -0.49 9.47
C SER A 182 11.38 -1.88 8.88
N THR A 183 12.19 -2.81 9.39
CA THR A 183 12.30 -4.17 8.85
C THR A 183 10.95 -4.89 8.87
N ARG A 184 10.26 -4.93 10.02
CA ARG A 184 8.93 -5.55 10.13
C ARG A 184 7.89 -4.83 9.29
N VAL A 185 7.90 -3.50 9.29
CA VAL A 185 6.97 -2.69 8.46
C VAL A 185 7.16 -2.97 6.97
N MET A 186 8.40 -3.02 6.50
CA MET A 186 8.73 -3.26 5.10
C MET A 186 8.39 -4.68 4.67
N ILE A 187 8.58 -5.68 5.55
CA ILE A 187 8.15 -7.06 5.29
C ILE A 187 6.62 -7.11 5.16
N CYS A 188 5.91 -6.51 6.11
CA CYS A 188 4.45 -6.45 6.09
C CYS A 188 3.93 -5.72 4.83
N ALA A 189 4.51 -4.59 4.46
CA ALA A 189 4.20 -3.87 3.23
C ALA A 189 4.52 -4.72 1.98
N SER A 190 5.62 -5.48 2.00
CA SER A 190 5.99 -6.38 0.90
C SER A 190 4.98 -7.50 0.73
N HIS A 191 4.47 -8.06 1.83
CA HIS A 191 3.36 -8.99 1.79
C HIS A 191 2.10 -8.35 1.22
N GLN A 192 1.69 -7.15 1.65
CA GLN A 192 0.53 -6.45 1.08
C GLN A 192 0.68 -6.24 -0.44
N ALA A 193 1.84 -5.72 -0.89
CA ALA A 193 2.12 -5.52 -2.30
C ALA A 193 2.10 -6.84 -3.08
N ASN A 194 2.66 -7.91 -2.51
CA ASN A 194 2.66 -9.24 -3.14
C ASN A 194 1.25 -9.81 -3.27
N VAL A 195 0.38 -9.64 -2.28
CA VAL A 195 -1.05 -10.04 -2.40
C VAL A 195 -1.70 -9.31 -3.57
N VAL A 196 -1.51 -7.99 -3.67
CA VAL A 196 -2.05 -7.19 -4.77
C VAL A 196 -1.58 -7.73 -6.12
N LEU A 197 -0.28 -8.00 -6.29
CA LEU A 197 0.26 -8.56 -7.52
C LEU A 197 -0.35 -9.93 -7.83
N ARG A 198 -0.43 -10.83 -6.85
CA ARG A 198 -1.01 -12.18 -7.03
C ARG A 198 -2.49 -12.11 -7.45
N LEU A 199 -3.28 -11.22 -6.82
CA LEU A 199 -4.66 -10.96 -7.19
C LEU A 199 -4.79 -10.54 -8.65
N ILE A 200 -3.95 -9.60 -9.11
CA ILE A 200 -3.97 -9.11 -10.50
C ILE A 200 -3.61 -10.22 -11.49
N LEU A 201 -2.68 -11.10 -11.12
CA LEU A 201 -2.22 -12.18 -11.98
C LEU A 201 -3.18 -13.37 -12.02
N GLY A 202 -4.17 -13.41 -11.13
CA GLY A 202 -5.12 -14.51 -10.99
C GLY A 202 -4.59 -15.67 -10.14
N GLU A 203 -3.50 -15.44 -9.40
CA GLU A 203 -2.99 -16.37 -8.40
C GLU A 203 -3.83 -16.23 -7.13
N LYS A 204 -4.87 -17.06 -7.03
CA LYS A 204 -5.62 -17.19 -5.78
C LYS A 204 -4.75 -18.01 -4.81
N GLY A 205 -4.41 -17.43 -3.66
CA GLY A 205 -3.57 -18.07 -2.65
C GLY A 205 -4.15 -19.40 -2.14
N GLU A 206 -3.24 -20.28 -1.73
CA GLU A 206 -3.49 -21.49 -0.91
C GLU A 206 -4.15 -21.14 0.43
#